data_AF-A0A378X2Z2-F1
#
_entry.id   AF-A0A378X2Z2-F1
#
_cell.length_a   1.000
_cell.length_b   1.000
_cell.length_c   1.000
_cell.angle_alpha   90.00
_cell.angle_beta   90.00
_cell.angle_gamma   90.00
#
_symmetry.space_group_name_H-M   'P 1'
#
loop_
_entity.id
_entity.type
_entity.pdbx_description
1 polymer ?
#
loop_
_entity_poly.entity_id
_entity_poly.type
_entity_poly.pdbx_seq_one_letter_code
_entity_poly.pdbx_strand_id
1 'polypeptide(L)'
;MAAAAAPSPSAATAKTHRRTGAVLRAPLRAVRAGARYMNAVLGGQDYPRYVEHLRRRHPDRPIPTESEYWRERHAAADRNPGTRCC
;
A
#
# COMPACT_ATOMS: atom_id res chain seq x y z
N MET A 1 8.91 -26.33 58.68
CA MET A 1 8.50 -24.94 58.34
C MET A 1 8.92 -24.67 56.90
N ALA A 2 8.03 -24.87 55.93
CA ALA A 2 8.25 -24.45 54.55
C ALA A 2 7.18 -23.41 54.22
N ALA A 3 7.60 -22.16 54.07
CA ALA A 3 6.74 -21.05 53.70
C ALA A 3 6.28 -21.24 52.25
N ALA A 4 4.96 -21.39 52.06
CA ALA A 4 4.35 -21.37 50.74
C ALA A 4 4.40 -19.92 50.22
N ALA A 5 5.31 -19.66 49.28
CA ALA A 5 5.30 -18.44 48.50
C ALA A 5 4.06 -18.46 47.58
N ALA A 6 3.12 -17.55 47.83
CA ALA A 6 1.98 -17.33 46.94
C ALA A 6 2.45 -16.84 45.56
N PRO A 7 1.92 -17.36 44.44
CA PRO A 7 2.26 -16.85 43.12
C PRO A 7 1.67 -15.44 42.90
N SER A 8 2.51 -14.50 42.48
CA SER A 8 2.12 -13.10 42.24
C SER A 8 1.04 -12.94 41.15
N PRO A 9 0.07 -12.02 41.29
CA PRO A 9 -1.05 -11.82 40.36
C PRO A 9 -0.67 -11.15 39.01
N SER A 10 0.61 -10.94 38.72
CA SER A 10 1.08 -10.08 37.62
C SER A 10 0.95 -10.72 36.22
N ALA A 11 0.92 -12.05 36.12
CA ALA A 11 0.91 -12.75 34.82
C ALA A 11 -0.46 -12.78 34.12
N ALA A 12 -1.56 -12.56 34.85
CA ALA A 12 -2.91 -12.56 34.29
C ALA A 12 -3.25 -11.23 33.56
N THR A 13 -2.71 -10.11 34.04
CA THR A 13 -3.01 -8.77 33.50
C THR A 13 -2.40 -8.54 32.12
N ALA A 14 -1.21 -9.09 31.85
CA ALA A 14 -0.50 -8.90 30.58
C ALA A 14 -1.18 -9.60 29.37
N LYS A 15 -1.85 -10.74 29.58
CA LYS A 15 -2.56 -11.48 28.52
C LYS A 15 -3.86 -10.77 28.09
N THR A 16 -4.51 -10.07 29.01
CA THR A 16 -5.77 -9.37 28.77
C THR A 16 -5.58 -8.14 27.88
N HIS A 17 -4.49 -7.38 28.07
CA HIS A 17 -4.18 -6.21 27.24
C HIS A 17 -3.80 -6.55 25.78
N ARG A 18 -3.21 -7.74 25.53
CA ARG A 18 -2.89 -8.17 24.15
C ARG A 18 -4.14 -8.47 23.32
N ARG A 19 -5.21 -8.98 23.96
CA ARG A 19 -6.46 -9.32 23.27
C ARG A 19 -7.26 -8.08 22.89
N THR A 20 -7.33 -7.07 23.77
CA THR A 20 -8.00 -5.80 23.45
C THR A 20 -7.30 -5.01 22.34
N GLY A 21 -5.96 -5.04 22.27
CA GLY A 21 -5.22 -4.42 21.17
C GLY A 21 -5.39 -5.11 19.80
N ALA A 22 -5.77 -6.40 19.78
CA ALA A 22 -5.95 -7.16 18.54
C ALA A 22 -7.27 -6.80 17.82
N VAL A 23 -8.34 -6.55 18.57
CA VAL A 23 -9.67 -6.22 18.02
C VAL A 23 -9.67 -4.87 17.29
N LEU A 24 -8.90 -3.88 17.77
CA LEU A 24 -8.74 -2.58 17.12
C LEU A 24 -7.80 -2.61 15.89
N ARG A 25 -6.90 -3.59 15.81
CA ARG A 25 -5.92 -3.69 14.71
C ARG A 25 -6.47 -4.45 13.49
N ALA A 26 -7.40 -5.39 13.69
CA ALA A 26 -8.03 -6.15 12.61
C ALA A 26 -8.74 -5.28 11.55
N PRO A 27 -9.63 -4.32 11.91
CA PRO A 27 -10.30 -3.48 10.91
C PRO A 27 -9.31 -2.57 10.16
N LEU A 28 -8.30 -2.04 10.85
CA LEU A 28 -7.25 -1.23 10.21
C LEU A 28 -6.43 -2.02 9.18
N ARG A 29 -6.22 -3.32 9.39
CA ARG A 29 -5.55 -4.19 8.41
C ARG A 29 -6.44 -4.43 7.20
N ALA A 30 -7.72 -4.67 7.41
CA ALA A 30 -8.69 -4.86 6.32
C ALA A 30 -8.84 -3.59 5.46
N VAL A 31 -9.00 -2.41 6.09
CA VAL A 31 -9.07 -1.12 5.38
C VAL A 31 -7.80 -0.86 4.58
N ARG A 32 -6.61 -1.10 5.15
CA ARG A 32 -5.33 -0.95 4.42
C ARG A 32 -5.17 -1.95 3.29
N ALA A 33 -5.71 -3.16 3.41
CA ALA A 33 -5.70 -4.13 2.33
C ALA A 33 -6.64 -3.69 1.20
N GLY A 34 -7.85 -3.24 1.53
CA GLY A 34 -8.81 -2.67 0.59
C GLY A 34 -8.24 -1.47 -0.15
N ALA A 35 -7.63 -0.51 0.55
CA ALA A 35 -7.00 0.65 -0.06
C ALA A 35 -5.88 0.27 -1.04
N ARG A 36 -5.06 -0.74 -0.71
CA ARG A 36 -4.03 -1.26 -1.61
C ARG A 36 -4.62 -1.93 -2.84
N TYR A 37 -5.68 -2.72 -2.67
CA TYR A 37 -6.40 -3.36 -3.77
C TYR A 37 -7.01 -2.32 -4.71
N MET A 38 -7.72 -1.33 -4.16
CA MET A 38 -8.31 -0.24 -4.95
C MET A 38 -7.22 0.56 -5.66
N ASN A 39 -6.09 0.86 -5.01
CA ASN A 39 -4.96 1.52 -5.67
C ASN A 39 -4.42 0.68 -6.84
N ALA A 40 -4.31 -0.64 -6.69
CA ALA A 40 -3.87 -1.52 -7.77
C ALA A 40 -4.87 -1.58 -8.94
N VAL A 41 -6.18 -1.61 -8.65
CA VAL A 41 -7.25 -1.70 -9.66
C VAL A 41 -7.46 -0.37 -10.39
N LEU A 42 -7.46 0.76 -9.68
CA LEU A 42 -7.65 2.09 -10.27
C LEU A 42 -6.41 2.63 -10.99
N GLY A 43 -5.32 1.87 -11.08
CA GLY A 43 -4.10 2.31 -11.77
C GLY A 43 -3.22 3.25 -10.95
N GLY A 44 -3.39 3.32 -9.63
CA GLY A 44 -2.51 4.09 -8.74
C GLY A 44 -1.05 3.59 -8.72
N GLN A 45 -0.78 2.45 -9.37
CA GLN A 45 0.56 1.88 -9.58
C GLN A 45 1.13 2.18 -10.97
N ASP A 46 0.48 3.00 -11.79
CA ASP A 46 0.89 3.23 -13.17
C ASP A 46 2.22 3.97 -13.28
N TYR A 47 2.42 5.04 -12.50
CA TYR A 47 3.70 5.76 -12.49
C TYR A 47 4.87 4.90 -11.96
N PRO A 48 4.78 4.21 -10.80
CA PRO A 48 5.82 3.28 -10.36
C PRO A 48 6.15 2.19 -11.40
N ARG A 49 5.13 1.62 -12.05
CA ARG A 49 5.31 0.62 -13.11
C ARG A 49 6.00 1.20 -14.34
N TYR A 50 5.67 2.44 -14.73
CA TYR A 50 6.33 3.16 -15.81
C TYR A 50 7.80 3.45 -15.49
N VAL A 51 8.10 3.86 -14.25
CA VAL A 51 9.47 4.09 -13.79
C VAL A 51 10.28 2.79 -13.79
N GLU A 52 9.71 1.69 -13.30
CA GLU A 52 10.35 0.37 -13.35
C GLU A 52 10.59 -0.08 -14.79
N HIS A 53 9.63 0.17 -15.68
CA HIS A 53 9.78 -0.11 -17.11
C HIS A 53 10.92 0.70 -17.74
N LEU A 54 10.98 2.00 -17.47
CA LEU A 54 12.06 2.89 -17.90
C LEU A 54 13.41 2.39 -17.41
N ARG A 55 13.54 2.07 -16.12
CA ARG A 55 14.79 1.55 -15.56
C ARG A 55 15.24 0.25 -16.20
N ARG A 56 14.31 -0.62 -16.59
CA ARG A 56 14.60 -1.92 -17.22
C ARG A 56 14.93 -1.80 -18.70
N ARG A 57 14.25 -0.94 -19.46
CA ARG A 57 14.41 -0.83 -20.93
C ARG A 57 15.30 0.32 -21.39
N HIS A 58 15.38 1.39 -20.60
CA HIS A 58 16.04 2.64 -20.95
C HIS A 58 16.78 3.20 -19.73
N PRO A 59 17.85 2.54 -19.27
CA PRO A 59 18.60 2.98 -18.10
C PRO A 59 19.24 4.37 -18.29
N ASP A 60 19.51 4.77 -19.52
CA ASP A 60 20.16 6.06 -19.85
C ASP A 60 19.17 7.24 -19.97
N ARG A 61 17.86 6.97 -19.93
CA ARG A 61 16.83 8.02 -19.99
C ARG A 61 16.57 8.58 -18.59
N PRO A 62 16.49 9.91 -18.43
CA PRO A 62 16.06 10.50 -17.17
C PRO A 62 14.61 10.09 -16.86
N ILE A 63 14.34 9.77 -15.59
CA ILE A 63 13.00 9.41 -15.13
C ILE A 63 12.20 10.70 -14.98
N PRO A 64 11.10 10.89 -15.74
CA PRO A 64 10.27 12.09 -15.62
C PRO A 64 9.53 12.10 -14.28
N THR A 65 9.14 13.27 -13.81
CA THR A 65 8.31 13.41 -12.61
C THR A 65 6.90 12.87 -12.86
N GLU A 66 6.17 12.53 -11.78
CA GLU A 66 4.80 12.00 -11.87
C GLU A 66 3.87 12.95 -12.63
N SER A 67 3.96 14.26 -12.35
CA SER A 67 3.16 15.28 -13.03
C SER A 67 3.49 15.44 -14.52
N GLU A 68 4.75 15.22 -14.91
CA GLU A 68 5.15 15.21 -16.32
C GLU A 68 4.62 13.99 -17.04
N TYR A 69 4.73 12.82 -16.42
CA TYR A 69 4.18 11.57 -16.95
C TYR A 69 2.69 11.67 -17.24
N TRP A 70 1.89 12.17 -16.28
CA TRP A 70 0.46 12.33 -16.48
C TRP A 70 0.12 13.36 -17.56
N ARG A 71 0.82 14.49 -17.59
CA ARG A 71 0.64 15.50 -18.64
C ARG A 71 0.94 14.94 -20.02
N GLU A 72 2.06 14.24 -20.19
CA GLU A 72 2.45 13.65 -21.47
C GLU A 72 1.47 12.55 -21.89
N ARG A 73 1.01 11.71 -20.96
CA ARG A 73 0.02 10.66 -21.21
C ARG A 73 -1.31 11.23 -21.69
N HIS A 74 -1.82 12.28 -21.03
CA HIS A 74 -3.05 12.96 -21.46
C HIS A 74 -2.86 13.63 -22.81
N ALA A 75 -1.76 14.36 -23.01
CA ALA A 75 -1.47 14.99 -24.28
C ALA A 75 -1.30 13.96 -25.43
N ALA A 76 -0.77 12.77 -25.14
CA ALA A 76 -0.70 11.68 -26.11
C ALA A 76 -2.09 11.11 -26.43
N ALA A 77 -2.98 11.00 -25.45
CA ALA A 77 -4.38 10.59 -25.64
C ALA A 77 -5.18 11.65 -26.43
N ASP A 78 -4.92 12.93 -26.21
CA ASP A 78 -5.54 14.04 -26.95
C ASP A 78 -5.03 14.11 -28.39
N ARG A 79 -3.73 13.90 -28.62
CA ARG A 79 -3.12 13.90 -29.97
C ARG A 79 -3.47 12.66 -30.78
N ASN A 80 -3.65 11.52 -30.13
CA ASN A 80 -4.04 10.28 -30.76
C ASN A 80 -5.27 9.70 -30.04
N PRO A 81 -6.45 10.31 -30.24
CA PRO A 81 -7.70 9.77 -29.73
C PRO A 81 -8.02 8.56 -30.62
N GLY A 82 -7.36 7.43 -30.33
CA GLY A 82 -7.24 6.29 -31.22
C GLY A 82 -8.55 6.01 -31.94
N THR A 83 -8.47 5.98 -33.28
CA THR A 83 -9.55 5.67 -34.24
C THR A 83 -10.91 5.57 -33.56
N ARG A 84 -11.53 6.74 -33.31
CA ARG A 84 -12.96 6.77 -33.04
C ARG A 84 -13.59 6.16 -34.29
N CYS A 85 -14.03 4.92 -34.20
CA CYS A 85 -14.86 4.31 -35.21
C CYS A 85 -16.17 5.08 -35.20
N CYS A 86 -16.20 6.14 -36.02
CA CYS A 86 -17.40 6.50 -36.76
C CYS A 86 -17.72 5.33 -37.69
#